data_AF-A0A9Q1C6F5-F1
#
_entry.id   AF-A0A9Q1C6F5-F1
#
_cell.length_a   1.000
_cell.length_b   1.000
_cell.length_c   1.000
_cell.angle_alpha   90.00
_cell.angle_beta   90.00
_cell.angle_gamma   90.00
#
_symmetry.space_group_name_H-M   'P 1'
#
loop_
_entity.id
_entity.type
_entity.pdbx_description
1 polymer ?
#
loop_
_entity_poly.entity_id
_entity_poly.type
_entity_poly.pdbx_seq_one_letter_code
_entity_poly.pdbx_strand_id
1 'polypeptide(L)'
;MVQLLLLFIRSTREGDWLLDLSTIRSLLPWFFAYSHIHYARYFPAYWLQKSDLPKTHPDVHQQLLNGEFTVQRQSRFGFSQVACDQTIEQTCNRDTKTKGRLTDRWILSSHERAEITRECENIARKFSKTRQKKDLDMRKAFKEEEHTLSVMQTVVSMMNPFEFGRTDLVHISSGVVTSDDVTKDVLGAYGEGDLSFQQFCTERLQQGNKDMIATMPENKVKSFATMAKQVKSKQKDREIVRRSDSNLFARLVLIGNSQHVDIREMIKYSLGPVPLSLATCKGTLAKTSKSKIMHFLEGVVGPSVHCVDIPAEAAWVIDGMALLQQLQNPPSTFGLVAKHVLRMLLNFNS
;
A
#
# COMPACT_ATOMS: atom_id res chain seq x y z
N MET A 1 12.06 -0.51 12.67
CA MET A 1 11.07 0.41 12.08
C MET A 1 9.67 0.27 12.68
N VAL A 2 9.03 -0.91 12.67
CA VAL A 2 7.66 -1.08 13.19
C VAL A 2 7.51 -0.61 14.63
N GLN A 3 8.47 -0.92 15.51
CA GLN A 3 8.49 -0.42 16.88
C GLN A 3 8.48 1.11 16.97
N LEU A 4 9.26 1.81 16.13
CA LEU A 4 9.28 3.28 16.11
C LEU A 4 7.94 3.85 15.65
N LEU A 5 7.29 3.22 14.67
CA LEU A 5 5.94 3.61 14.25
C LEU A 5 4.94 3.44 15.40
N LEU A 6 5.01 2.34 16.14
CA LEU A 6 4.13 2.10 17.29
C LEU A 6 4.38 3.11 18.42
N LEU A 7 5.64 3.47 18.68
CA LEU A 7 5.98 4.53 19.65
C LEU A 7 5.46 5.90 19.22
N PHE A 8 5.50 6.21 17.91
CA PHE A 8 4.98 7.46 17.36
C PHE A 8 3.44 7.53 17.44
N ILE A 9 2.78 6.39 17.18
CA ILE A 9 1.33 6.29 17.36
C ILE A 9 0.99 6.45 18.85
N ARG A 10 1.76 5.80 19.73
CA ARG A 10 1.58 5.89 21.18
C ARG A 10 1.74 7.31 21.70
N SER A 11 2.81 8.01 21.32
CA SER A 11 3.04 9.41 21.72
C SER A 11 1.86 10.30 21.36
N THR A 12 1.31 10.14 20.15
CA THR A 12 0.14 10.90 19.70
C THR A 12 -1.15 10.51 20.43
N ARG A 13 -1.30 9.24 20.80
CA ARG A 13 -2.52 8.72 21.44
C ARG A 13 -2.60 9.03 22.94
N GLU A 14 -1.44 9.16 23.58
CA GLU A 14 -1.26 9.51 24.99
C GLU A 14 -0.97 10.99 25.22
N GLY A 15 -0.56 11.73 24.17
CA GLY A 15 -0.19 13.14 24.29
C GLY A 15 1.16 13.33 24.92
N ASP A 16 2.04 12.33 24.78
CA ASP A 16 3.38 12.36 25.34
C ASP A 16 4.33 13.09 24.38
N TRP A 17 4.59 14.35 24.68
CA TRP A 17 5.46 15.22 23.89
C TRP A 17 6.92 14.74 23.83
N LEU A 18 7.44 14.20 24.95
CA LEU A 18 8.84 13.76 25.02
C LEU A 18 9.03 12.45 24.24
N LEU A 19 8.06 11.55 24.32
CA LEU A 19 8.03 10.35 23.50
C LEU A 19 7.89 10.69 22.00
N ASP A 20 7.08 11.69 21.64
CA ASP A 20 6.95 12.17 20.27
C ASP A 20 8.30 12.65 19.73
N LEU A 21 8.96 13.55 20.47
CA LEU A 21 10.22 14.17 20.04
C LEU A 21 11.36 13.15 19.93
N SER A 22 11.47 12.23 20.89
CA SER A 22 12.48 11.16 20.88
C SER A 22 12.23 10.15 19.75
N THR A 23 10.96 9.85 19.46
CA THR A 23 10.60 8.95 18.36
C THR A 23 10.89 9.59 17.00
N ILE A 24 10.58 10.88 16.82
CA ILE A 24 10.93 11.64 15.61
C ILE A 24 12.44 11.61 15.39
N ARG A 25 13.26 11.85 16.44
CA ARG A 25 14.73 11.76 16.33
C ARG A 25 15.20 10.39 15.86
N SER A 26 14.55 9.33 16.34
CA SER A 26 14.87 7.95 15.98
C SER A 26 14.41 7.56 14.58
N LEU A 27 13.39 8.24 14.03
CA LEU A 27 12.90 8.05 12.66
C LEU A 27 13.78 8.77 11.63
N LEU A 28 14.39 9.89 11.99
CA LEU A 28 15.18 10.74 11.09
C LEU A 28 16.24 9.95 10.28
N PRO A 29 17.13 9.16 10.89
CA PRO A 29 18.14 8.39 10.16
C PRO A 29 17.56 7.53 9.04
N TRP A 30 16.40 6.92 9.27
CA TRP A 30 15.77 6.04 8.29
C TRP A 30 15.24 6.78 7.06
N PHE A 31 14.80 8.04 7.22
CA PHE A 31 14.40 8.85 6.07
C PHE A 31 15.58 9.17 5.16
N PHE A 32 16.78 9.33 5.73
CA PHE A 32 18.01 9.50 4.96
C PHE A 32 18.51 8.18 4.38
N ALA A 33 18.47 7.08 5.14
CA ALA A 33 18.91 5.76 4.70
C ALA A 33 18.16 5.29 3.43
N TYR A 34 16.83 5.47 3.40
CA TYR A 34 15.98 5.05 2.29
C TYR A 34 15.52 6.19 1.38
N SER A 35 16.19 7.35 1.46
CA SER A 35 15.99 8.47 0.54
C SER A 35 14.53 8.96 0.45
N HIS A 36 13.85 9.02 1.58
CA HIS A 36 12.55 9.68 1.72
C HIS A 36 12.75 11.21 1.76
N ILE A 37 13.17 11.79 0.63
CA ILE A 37 13.70 13.16 0.51
C ILE A 37 12.78 14.21 1.13
N HIS A 38 11.46 14.11 0.95
CA HIS A 38 10.52 15.07 1.54
C HIS A 38 10.57 15.07 3.07
N TYR A 39 10.56 13.89 3.69
CA TYR A 39 10.69 13.77 5.14
C TYR A 39 12.10 14.14 5.60
N ALA A 40 13.14 13.61 4.93
CA ALA A 40 14.54 13.90 5.24
C ALA A 40 14.87 15.41 5.17
N ARG A 41 14.14 16.20 4.37
CA ARG A 41 14.34 17.65 4.25
C ARG A 41 13.66 18.43 5.37
N TYR A 42 12.38 18.17 5.62
CA TYR A 42 11.58 19.02 6.50
C TYR A 42 11.56 18.54 7.96
N PHE A 43 11.65 17.23 8.21
CA PHE A 43 11.63 16.71 9.58
C PHE A 43 12.84 17.16 10.43
N PRO A 44 14.08 17.29 9.92
CA PRO A 44 15.18 17.83 10.70
C PRO A 44 14.90 19.24 11.25
N ALA A 45 14.41 20.14 10.39
CA ALA A 45 14.08 21.51 10.78
C ALA A 45 12.93 21.52 11.79
N TYR A 46 11.89 20.73 11.54
CA TYR A 46 10.76 20.56 12.46
C TYR A 46 11.21 20.04 13.84
N TRP A 47 12.05 19.01 13.87
CA TRP A 47 12.58 18.43 15.10
C TRP A 47 13.46 19.43 15.86
N LEU A 48 14.31 20.18 15.16
CA LEU A 48 15.17 21.19 15.78
C LEU A 48 14.35 22.33 16.39
N GLN A 49 13.37 22.87 15.65
CA GLN A 49 12.45 23.90 16.15
C GLN A 49 11.73 23.43 17.40
N LYS A 50 11.17 22.21 17.38
CA LYS A 50 10.51 21.62 18.56
C LYS A 50 11.46 21.44 19.74
N SER A 51 12.70 21.05 19.49
CA SER A 51 13.71 20.83 20.53
C SER A 51 14.19 22.13 21.18
N ASP A 52 14.07 23.26 20.50
CA ASP A 52 14.49 24.59 20.99
C ASP A 52 13.35 25.39 21.63
N LEU A 53 12.12 24.86 21.63
CA LEU A 53 10.97 25.47 22.31
C LEU A 53 11.19 25.78 23.80
N PRO A 54 11.89 24.95 24.60
CA PRO A 54 12.16 25.30 26.01
C PRO A 54 12.88 26.63 26.19
N LYS A 55 13.69 27.04 25.20
CA LYS A 55 14.47 28.30 25.24
C LYS A 55 13.72 29.45 24.56
N THR A 56 13.08 29.17 23.42
CA THR A 56 12.46 30.22 22.59
C THR A 56 11.05 30.58 23.03
N HIS A 57 10.25 29.58 23.47
CA HIS A 57 8.84 29.73 23.82
C HIS A 57 8.49 28.80 25.01
N PRO A 58 8.98 29.08 26.23
CA PRO A 58 8.82 28.19 27.38
C PRO A 58 7.35 27.95 27.75
N ASP A 59 6.48 28.96 27.62
CA ASP A 59 5.05 28.84 27.92
C ASP A 59 4.36 27.86 26.95
N VAL A 60 4.69 27.95 25.66
CA VAL A 60 4.19 27.01 24.64
C VAL A 60 4.73 25.62 24.91
N HIS A 61 6.02 25.49 25.24
CA HIS A 61 6.61 24.20 25.58
C HIS A 61 5.89 23.53 26.77
N GLN A 62 5.51 24.30 27.79
CA GLN A 62 4.75 23.80 28.94
C GLN A 62 3.35 23.27 28.53
N GLN A 63 2.65 23.98 27.64
CA GLN A 63 1.37 23.50 27.09
C GLN A 63 1.53 22.19 26.30
N LEU A 64 2.58 22.09 25.49
CA LEU A 64 2.86 20.88 24.72
C LEU A 64 3.21 19.69 25.64
N LEU A 65 3.96 19.92 26.72
CA LEU A 65 4.22 18.90 27.76
C LEU A 65 2.94 18.43 28.45
N ASN A 66 1.92 19.28 28.56
CA ASN A 66 0.60 18.89 29.06
C ASN A 66 -0.24 18.11 28.02
N GLY A 67 0.31 17.85 26.83
CA GLY A 67 -0.35 17.09 25.76
C GLY A 67 -1.19 17.92 24.78
N GLU A 68 -1.13 19.26 24.86
CA GLU A 68 -1.97 20.18 24.06
C GLU A 68 -1.59 20.26 22.57
N PHE A 69 -0.71 19.38 22.08
CA PHE A 69 -0.44 19.18 20.65
C PHE A 69 -1.36 18.15 19.99
N THR A 70 -2.22 17.51 20.78
CA THR A 70 -3.21 16.53 20.33
C THR A 70 -4.58 16.87 20.93
N VAL A 71 -5.64 16.29 20.38
CA VAL A 71 -7.01 16.55 20.85
C VAL A 71 -7.63 15.30 21.45
N GLN A 72 -8.07 15.42 22.69
CA GLN A 72 -8.87 14.42 23.38
C GLN A 72 -10.36 14.76 23.25
N ARG A 73 -11.13 13.93 22.54
CA ARG A 73 -12.56 14.18 22.27
C ARG A 73 -13.52 13.53 23.27
N GLN A 74 -13.00 12.76 24.22
CA GLN A 74 -13.79 12.01 25.20
C GLN A 74 -13.06 11.89 26.53
N SER A 75 -13.77 11.68 27.62
CA SER A 75 -13.17 11.54 28.95
C SER A 75 -13.00 10.09 29.41
N ARG A 76 -13.54 9.12 28.68
CA ARG A 76 -13.65 7.72 29.16
C ARG A 76 -12.37 6.89 29.01
N PHE A 77 -11.56 7.13 27.99
CA PHE A 77 -10.34 6.35 27.73
C PHE A 77 -9.15 7.27 27.48
N GLY A 78 -8.02 7.03 28.18
CA GLY A 78 -6.80 7.85 28.05
C GLY A 78 -6.09 7.69 26.70
N PHE A 79 -6.04 6.48 26.15
CA PHE A 79 -5.40 6.20 24.85
C PHE A 79 -6.35 6.51 23.68
N SER A 80 -6.69 7.78 23.47
CA SER A 80 -7.62 8.13 22.39
C SER A 80 -7.42 9.48 21.75
N GLN A 81 -6.34 10.16 22.09
CA GLN A 81 -6.00 11.43 21.49
C GLN A 81 -5.70 11.24 19.99
N VAL A 82 -5.90 12.31 19.24
CA VAL A 82 -5.71 12.35 17.79
C VAL A 82 -5.04 13.66 17.41
N ALA A 83 -4.31 13.65 16.31
CA ALA A 83 -3.74 14.88 15.76
C ALA A 83 -4.83 15.93 15.48
N CYS A 84 -4.49 17.21 15.61
CA CYS A 84 -5.42 18.32 15.39
C CYS A 84 -6.04 18.29 14.00
N ASP A 85 -5.24 18.04 12.96
CA ASP A 85 -5.71 17.94 11.57
C ASP A 85 -6.77 16.83 11.39
N GLN A 86 -6.50 15.63 11.92
CA GLN A 86 -7.47 14.54 11.92
C GLN A 86 -8.75 14.90 12.69
N THR A 87 -8.63 15.67 13.76
CA THR A 87 -9.79 16.15 14.52
C THR A 87 -10.64 17.10 13.70
N ILE A 88 -10.02 18.07 13.03
CA ILE A 88 -10.68 19.00 12.12
C ILE A 88 -11.38 18.22 11.01
N GLU A 89 -10.73 17.20 10.45
CA GLU A 89 -11.33 16.38 9.40
C GLU A 89 -12.58 15.64 9.88
N GLN A 90 -12.55 15.10 11.10
CA GLN A 90 -13.65 14.34 11.69
C GLN A 90 -14.77 15.21 12.27
N THR A 91 -14.57 16.52 12.37
CA THR A 91 -15.52 17.49 12.94
C THR A 91 -15.91 18.53 11.90
N CYS A 92 -15.18 19.63 11.82
CA CYS A 92 -15.47 20.77 10.94
C CYS A 92 -15.60 20.37 9.45
N ASN A 93 -14.66 19.56 8.94
CA ASN A 93 -14.71 19.17 7.52
C ASN A 93 -15.81 18.15 7.24
N ARG A 94 -16.19 17.35 8.23
CA ARG A 94 -17.24 16.33 8.04
C ARG A 94 -18.58 16.99 7.73
N ASP A 95 -18.92 18.03 8.48
CA ASP A 95 -20.23 18.69 8.38
C ASP A 95 -20.28 19.68 7.20
N THR A 96 -19.11 20.12 6.71
CA THR A 96 -18.99 20.98 5.51
C THR A 96 -18.81 20.20 4.21
N LYS A 97 -18.39 18.92 4.26
CA LYS A 97 -18.23 18.05 3.07
C LYS A 97 -19.59 17.75 2.43
N THR A 98 -19.86 18.42 1.32
CA THR A 98 -20.96 18.09 0.38
C THR A 98 -20.45 17.20 -0.75
N LYS A 99 -21.32 16.44 -1.41
CA LYS A 99 -20.95 15.68 -2.62
C LYS A 99 -20.66 16.67 -3.77
N GLY A 100 -19.38 16.93 -4.05
CA GLY A 100 -18.91 17.80 -5.13
C GLY A 100 -17.79 18.75 -4.67
N ARG A 101 -16.97 19.26 -5.59
CA ARG A 101 -15.99 20.32 -5.26
C ARG A 101 -16.76 21.63 -5.05
N LEU A 102 -16.72 22.18 -3.83
CA LEU A 102 -17.20 23.52 -3.53
C LEU A 102 -16.30 24.55 -4.23
N THR A 103 -16.90 25.56 -4.87
CA THR A 103 -16.18 26.72 -5.41
C THR A 103 -15.96 27.77 -4.31
N ASP A 104 -14.91 28.60 -4.45
CA ASP A 104 -14.41 29.55 -3.43
C ASP A 104 -15.49 30.42 -2.75
N ARG A 105 -16.53 30.79 -3.50
CA ARG A 105 -17.66 31.60 -3.01
C ARG A 105 -18.43 30.93 -1.87
N TRP A 106 -18.51 29.60 -1.85
CA TRP A 106 -19.32 28.86 -0.88
C TRP A 106 -18.52 28.36 0.32
N ILE A 107 -17.20 28.54 0.32
CA ILE A 107 -16.32 28.12 1.41
C ILE A 107 -16.53 29.02 2.64
N LEU A 108 -16.66 30.33 2.44
CA LEU A 108 -16.77 31.31 3.52
C LEU A 108 -17.98 31.07 4.43
N SER A 109 -19.16 30.79 3.88
CA SER A 109 -20.37 30.48 4.67
C SER A 109 -20.57 28.98 4.95
N SER A 110 -19.58 28.14 4.65
CA SER A 110 -19.76 26.68 4.78
C SER A 110 -19.95 26.24 6.22
N HIS A 111 -19.24 26.85 7.16
CA HIS A 111 -19.32 26.53 8.58
C HIS A 111 -20.70 26.91 9.17
N GLU A 112 -21.20 28.10 8.84
CA GLU A 112 -22.55 28.55 9.25
C GLU A 112 -23.65 27.63 8.70
N ARG A 113 -23.56 27.22 7.43
CA ARG A 113 -24.53 26.28 6.84
C ARG A 113 -24.48 24.90 7.51
N ALA A 114 -23.29 24.44 7.88
CA ALA A 114 -23.12 23.19 8.59
C ALA A 114 -23.74 23.26 9.99
N GLU A 115 -23.57 24.39 10.68
CA GLU A 115 -24.19 24.65 11.98
C GLU A 115 -25.72 24.70 11.90
N ILE A 116 -26.28 25.44 10.94
CA ILE A 116 -27.73 25.47 10.69
C ILE A 116 -28.27 24.06 10.39
N THR A 117 -27.56 23.30 9.56
CA THR A 117 -27.95 21.91 9.22
C THR A 117 -27.97 21.04 10.47
N ARG A 118 -26.94 21.15 11.32
CA ARG A 118 -26.86 20.41 12.58
C ARG A 118 -28.01 20.78 13.53
N GLU A 119 -28.37 22.05 13.64
CA GLU A 119 -29.52 22.47 14.44
C GLU A 119 -30.85 22.00 13.84
N CYS A 120 -31.01 22.00 12.51
CA CYS A 120 -32.16 21.38 11.86
C CYS A 120 -32.26 19.87 12.14
N GLU A 121 -31.14 19.14 12.16
CA GLU A 121 -31.10 17.73 12.55
C GLU A 121 -31.48 17.52 14.01
N ASN A 122 -31.01 18.39 14.91
CA ASN A 122 -31.39 18.39 16.33
C ASN A 122 -32.91 18.58 16.48
N ILE A 123 -33.49 19.59 15.81
CA ILE A 123 -34.93 19.88 15.82
C ILE A 123 -35.72 18.69 15.27
N ALA A 124 -35.24 18.06 14.18
CA ALA A 124 -35.86 16.88 13.58
C ALA A 124 -35.72 15.61 14.43
N ARG A 125 -35.13 15.70 15.64
CA ARG A 125 -34.83 14.56 16.53
C ARG A 125 -34.05 13.46 15.81
N LYS A 126 -33.27 13.82 14.80
CA LYS A 126 -32.25 12.96 14.22
C LYS A 126 -31.07 12.98 15.19
N PHE A 127 -31.27 12.40 16.37
CA PHE A 127 -30.20 12.26 17.33
C PHE A 127 -29.06 11.51 16.65
N SER A 128 -27.92 12.17 16.51
CA SER A 128 -26.66 11.49 16.45
C SER A 128 -26.58 10.65 17.73
N LYS A 129 -27.00 9.38 17.67
CA LYS A 129 -26.63 8.40 18.71
C LYS A 129 -25.14 8.60 18.92
N THR A 130 -24.70 8.89 20.15
CA THR A 130 -23.29 8.92 20.50
C THR A 130 -22.72 7.60 20.03
N ARG A 131 -22.06 7.61 18.88
CA ARG A 131 -21.67 6.38 18.21
C ARG A 131 -20.66 5.75 19.14
N GLN A 132 -21.03 4.65 19.80
CA GLN A 132 -20.04 3.82 20.47
C GLN A 132 -18.94 3.55 19.45
N LYS A 133 -17.67 3.77 19.85
CA LYS A 133 -16.54 3.57 18.95
C LYS A 133 -16.71 2.20 18.30
N LYS A 134 -16.79 2.15 16.96
CA LYS A 134 -16.97 0.90 16.23
C LYS A 134 -15.93 -0.14 16.64
N ASP A 135 -14.72 0.32 16.96
CA ASP A 135 -13.57 -0.49 17.39
C ASP A 135 -13.76 -1.12 18.78
N LEU A 136 -14.67 -0.59 19.61
CA LEU A 136 -15.01 -1.12 20.92
C LEU A 136 -16.29 -1.99 20.91
N ASP A 137 -16.87 -2.22 19.73
CA ASP A 137 -17.97 -3.18 19.58
C ASP A 137 -17.42 -4.58 19.84
N MET A 138 -18.04 -5.33 20.76
CA MET A 138 -17.60 -6.70 21.09
C MET A 138 -17.50 -7.57 19.84
N ARG A 139 -18.42 -7.45 18.89
CA ARG A 139 -18.37 -8.23 17.64
C ARG A 139 -17.12 -7.93 16.84
N LYS A 140 -16.70 -6.67 16.81
CA LYS A 140 -15.49 -6.24 16.11
C LYS A 140 -14.24 -6.68 16.87
N ALA A 141 -14.24 -6.57 18.20
CA ALA A 141 -13.16 -7.07 19.04
C ALA A 141 -12.91 -8.57 18.84
N PHE A 142 -13.97 -9.40 18.87
CA PHE A 142 -13.86 -10.84 18.58
C PHE A 142 -13.29 -11.10 17.18
N LYS A 143 -13.73 -10.35 16.17
CA LYS A 143 -13.23 -10.49 14.80
C LYS A 143 -11.77 -10.05 14.66
N GLU A 144 -11.37 -8.97 15.34
CA GLU A 144 -9.97 -8.52 15.38
C GLU A 144 -9.07 -9.54 16.09
N GLU A 145 -9.56 -10.17 17.16
CA GLU A 145 -8.88 -11.27 17.84
C GLU A 145 -8.72 -12.49 16.91
N GLU A 146 -9.80 -12.91 16.25
CA GLU A 146 -9.76 -13.99 15.24
C GLU A 146 -8.76 -13.70 14.12
N HIS A 147 -8.76 -12.47 13.58
CA HIS A 147 -7.80 -12.06 12.56
C HIS A 147 -6.36 -12.06 13.10
N THR A 148 -6.15 -11.63 14.35
CA THR A 148 -4.83 -11.62 14.98
C THR A 148 -4.31 -13.05 15.14
N LEU A 149 -5.16 -13.97 15.63
CA LEU A 149 -4.83 -15.39 15.73
C LEU A 149 -4.53 -16.00 14.36
N SER A 150 -5.31 -15.66 13.33
CA SER A 150 -5.07 -16.11 11.95
C SER A 150 -3.71 -15.64 11.42
N VAL A 151 -3.34 -14.37 11.67
CA VAL A 151 -2.02 -13.84 11.30
C VAL A 151 -0.92 -14.57 12.07
N MET A 152 -1.07 -14.75 13.38
CA MET A 152 -0.10 -15.48 14.20
C MET A 152 0.08 -16.92 13.70
N GLN A 153 -1.01 -17.63 13.44
CA GLN A 153 -0.97 -18.99 12.92
C GLN A 153 -0.29 -19.06 11.55
N THR A 154 -0.54 -18.08 10.68
CA THR A 154 0.12 -17.97 9.37
C THR A 154 1.62 -17.73 9.52
N VAL A 155 2.03 -16.84 10.41
CA VAL A 155 3.45 -16.55 10.69
C VAL A 155 4.15 -17.79 11.24
N VAL A 156 3.50 -18.53 12.14
CA VAL A 156 4.03 -19.79 12.69
C VAL A 156 4.07 -20.90 11.63
N SER A 157 3.06 -21.00 10.76
CA SER A 157 2.99 -22.05 9.73
C SER A 157 3.94 -21.81 8.55
N MET A 158 4.31 -20.55 8.29
CA MET A 158 5.28 -20.20 7.26
C MET A 158 6.70 -20.27 7.83
N MET A 159 7.43 -19.16 7.80
CA MET A 159 8.72 -19.04 8.45
C MET A 159 8.54 -18.25 9.73
N ASN A 160 8.58 -18.94 10.87
CA ASN A 160 8.46 -18.30 12.17
C ASN A 160 9.72 -17.46 12.46
N PRO A 161 9.64 -16.12 12.45
CA PRO A 161 10.80 -15.25 12.68
C PRO A 161 11.27 -15.25 14.15
N PHE A 162 10.50 -15.89 15.05
CA PHE A 162 10.78 -15.95 16.48
C PHE A 162 11.41 -17.28 16.92
N GLU A 163 11.71 -18.19 15.98
CA GLU A 163 12.50 -19.38 16.30
C GLU A 163 13.94 -18.99 16.66
N PHE A 164 14.38 -19.39 17.85
CA PHE A 164 15.73 -19.13 18.34
C PHE A 164 16.75 -19.98 17.56
N GLY A 165 17.86 -19.36 17.14
CA GLY A 165 19.02 -20.06 16.58
C GLY A 165 19.37 -19.73 15.13
N ARG A 166 18.59 -18.90 14.42
CA ARG A 166 19.00 -18.37 13.12
C ARG A 166 19.78 -17.06 13.27
N THR A 167 20.97 -17.03 12.69
CA THR A 167 21.80 -15.83 12.56
C THR A 167 21.54 -15.07 11.26
N ASP A 168 20.92 -15.73 10.29
CA ASP A 168 20.77 -15.21 8.94
C ASP A 168 19.55 -14.29 8.83
N LEU A 169 19.67 -13.24 8.02
CA LEU A 169 18.57 -12.33 7.73
C LEU A 169 17.71 -12.92 6.60
N VAL A 170 16.42 -13.12 6.87
CA VAL A 170 15.52 -13.84 5.96
C VAL A 170 14.26 -13.04 5.65
N HIS A 171 13.79 -13.14 4.41
CA HIS A 171 12.52 -12.54 4.00
C HIS A 171 11.33 -13.37 4.50
N ILE A 172 10.51 -12.80 5.40
CA ILE A 172 9.46 -13.54 6.12
C ILE A 172 8.44 -14.25 5.21
N SER A 173 8.11 -13.69 4.04
CA SER A 173 7.08 -14.26 3.17
C SER A 173 7.60 -15.22 2.11
N SER A 174 8.88 -15.11 1.71
CA SER A 174 9.46 -15.96 0.66
C SER A 174 10.49 -16.96 1.18
N GLY A 175 10.97 -16.77 2.41
CA GLY A 175 12.03 -17.55 3.01
C GLY A 175 13.41 -17.37 2.38
N VAL A 176 13.59 -16.36 1.52
CA VAL A 176 14.87 -16.09 0.86
C VAL A 176 15.84 -15.49 1.86
N VAL A 177 16.98 -16.15 2.04
CA VAL A 177 18.11 -15.68 2.84
C VAL A 177 18.87 -14.59 2.08
N THR A 178 19.28 -13.53 2.77
CA THR A 178 20.05 -12.44 2.16
C THR A 178 21.49 -12.84 1.86
N SER A 179 22.07 -12.28 0.81
CA SER A 179 23.52 -12.32 0.59
C SER A 179 24.26 -11.43 1.61
N ASP A 180 25.54 -11.72 1.85
CA ASP A 180 26.34 -11.00 2.86
C ASP A 180 26.38 -9.49 2.64
N ASP A 181 26.41 -9.04 1.37
CA ASP A 181 26.42 -7.63 1.01
C ASP A 181 25.10 -6.94 1.36
N VAL A 182 23.96 -7.57 1.10
CA VAL A 182 22.63 -7.05 1.46
C VAL A 182 22.44 -7.08 2.97
N THR A 183 22.95 -8.11 3.66
CA THR A 183 22.88 -8.21 5.12
C THR A 183 23.62 -7.05 5.77
N LYS A 184 24.84 -6.76 5.30
CA LYS A 184 25.64 -5.63 5.80
C LYS A 184 24.94 -4.29 5.57
N ASP A 185 24.40 -4.06 4.37
CA ASP A 185 23.69 -2.81 4.03
C ASP A 185 22.42 -2.64 4.88
N VAL A 186 21.60 -3.69 5.04
CA VAL A 186 20.35 -3.61 5.82
C VAL A 186 20.62 -3.37 7.31
N LEU A 187 21.62 -4.04 7.89
CA LEU A 187 22.01 -3.83 9.28
C LEU A 187 22.70 -2.48 9.50
N GLY A 188 23.48 -2.01 8.53
CA GLY A 188 24.21 -0.73 8.56
C GLY A 188 23.37 0.50 8.19
N ALA A 189 22.19 0.32 7.58
CA ALA A 189 21.35 1.39 7.04
C ALA A 189 21.07 2.52 8.04
N TYR A 190 20.82 2.18 9.31
CA TYR A 190 20.59 3.19 10.35
C TYR A 190 21.79 4.10 10.56
N GLY A 191 23.00 3.52 10.64
CA GLY A 191 24.24 4.26 10.87
C GLY A 191 24.58 5.18 9.70
N GLU A 192 24.46 4.68 8.46
CA GLU A 192 24.65 5.49 7.24
C GLU A 192 23.63 6.64 7.15
N GLY A 193 22.37 6.35 7.52
CA GLY A 193 21.31 7.34 7.61
C GLY A 193 21.58 8.42 8.66
N ASP A 194 22.10 8.04 9.84
CA ASP A 194 22.40 9.01 10.91
C ASP A 194 23.59 9.90 10.54
N LEU A 195 24.63 9.36 9.89
CA LEU A 195 25.74 10.15 9.34
C LEU A 195 25.24 11.16 8.30
N SER A 196 24.38 10.72 7.38
CA SER A 196 23.77 11.57 6.35
C SER A 196 22.91 12.68 6.96
N PHE A 197 22.17 12.36 8.03
CA PHE A 197 21.38 13.32 8.80
C PHE A 197 22.28 14.36 9.50
N GLN A 198 23.35 13.94 10.17
CA GLN A 198 24.29 14.85 10.84
C GLN A 198 24.97 15.79 9.83
N GLN A 199 25.37 15.26 8.66
CA GLN A 199 25.93 16.05 7.58
C GLN A 199 24.92 17.09 7.07
N PHE A 200 23.65 16.68 6.87
CA PHE A 200 22.57 17.60 6.48
C PHE A 200 22.42 18.75 7.47
N CYS A 201 22.35 18.45 8.77
CA CYS A 201 22.20 19.46 9.82
C CYS A 201 23.38 20.43 9.84
N THR A 202 24.61 19.92 9.69
CA THR A 202 25.83 20.75 9.68
C THR A 202 25.85 21.67 8.46
N GLU A 203 25.71 21.12 7.26
CA GLU A 203 25.85 21.87 6.01
C GLU A 203 24.72 22.89 5.79
N ARG A 204 23.48 22.56 6.17
CA ARG A 204 22.29 23.35 5.84
C ARG A 204 21.74 24.15 7.01
N LEU A 205 21.66 23.56 8.21
CA LEU A 205 20.98 24.20 9.34
C LEU A 205 21.94 25.03 10.22
N GLN A 206 23.20 24.61 10.36
CA GLN A 206 24.19 25.31 11.19
C GLN A 206 25.04 26.28 10.37
N GLN A 207 25.66 25.80 9.29
CA GLN A 207 26.59 26.62 8.49
C GLN A 207 25.89 27.43 7.40
N GLY A 208 24.71 26.99 6.93
CA GLY A 208 23.99 27.66 5.85
C GLY A 208 24.67 27.60 4.48
N ASN A 209 25.61 26.66 4.29
CA ASN A 209 26.43 26.54 3.07
C ASN A 209 25.63 26.08 1.85
N LYS A 210 24.51 25.38 2.07
CA LYS A 210 23.63 24.87 1.02
C LYS A 210 22.17 25.18 1.36
N ASP A 211 21.39 25.50 0.33
CA ASP A 211 19.96 25.70 0.46
C ASP A 211 19.25 24.39 0.88
N MET A 212 18.15 24.55 1.63
CA MET A 212 17.29 23.47 2.10
C MET A 212 16.63 22.71 0.94
N ILE A 213 16.35 23.40 -0.17
CA ILE A 213 15.67 22.84 -1.34
C ILE A 213 16.65 22.17 -2.32
N ALA A 214 17.96 22.41 -2.16
CA ALA A 214 18.98 21.85 -3.01
C ALA A 214 18.94 20.31 -3.07
N THR A 215 19.40 19.76 -4.19
CA THR A 215 19.45 18.31 -4.44
C THR A 215 20.20 17.59 -3.32
N MET A 216 19.69 16.43 -2.93
CA MET A 216 20.29 15.55 -1.94
C MET A 216 20.78 14.27 -2.62
N PRO A 217 22.00 13.80 -2.31
CA PRO A 217 22.45 12.51 -2.81
C PRO A 217 21.55 11.40 -2.25
N GLU A 218 21.23 10.42 -3.11
CA GLU A 218 20.45 9.25 -2.73
C GLU A 218 21.38 8.19 -2.13
N ASN A 219 21.03 7.68 -0.95
CA ASN A 219 21.73 6.54 -0.36
C ASN A 219 21.31 5.26 -1.10
N LYS A 220 22.31 4.55 -1.67
CA LYS A 220 22.09 3.35 -2.49
C LYS A 220 22.11 2.08 -1.63
N VAL A 221 21.34 2.05 -0.56
CA VAL A 221 21.24 0.89 0.35
C VAL A 221 20.64 -0.30 -0.42
N LYS A 222 21.37 -1.42 -0.47
CA LYS A 222 20.84 -2.64 -1.09
C LYS A 222 19.72 -3.24 -0.24
N SER A 223 18.77 -3.88 -0.90
CA SER A 223 17.60 -4.51 -0.28
C SER A 223 17.27 -5.83 -0.96
N PHE A 224 16.31 -6.58 -0.40
CA PHE A 224 15.78 -7.81 -1.01
C PHE A 224 15.33 -7.62 -2.47
N ALA A 225 14.81 -6.44 -2.82
CA ALA A 225 14.43 -6.12 -4.19
C ALA A 225 15.63 -6.06 -5.15
N THR A 226 16.82 -5.74 -4.63
CA THR A 226 18.08 -5.73 -5.38
C THR A 226 18.52 -7.15 -5.71
N MET A 227 18.32 -8.11 -4.80
CA MET A 227 18.58 -9.53 -5.06
C MET A 227 17.64 -10.11 -6.14
N ALA A 228 16.41 -9.62 -6.21
CA ALA A 228 15.44 -10.04 -7.21
C ALA A 228 15.68 -9.43 -8.61
N LYS A 229 16.58 -8.44 -8.76
CA LYS A 229 16.87 -7.83 -10.07
C LYS A 229 17.64 -8.82 -10.93
N GLN A 230 17.01 -9.25 -12.03
CA GLN A 230 17.65 -10.08 -13.04
C GLN A 230 18.83 -9.35 -13.67
N VAL A 231 19.91 -10.09 -13.89
CA VAL A 231 20.99 -9.68 -14.81
C VAL A 231 20.35 -9.49 -16.19
N LYS A 232 20.35 -8.26 -16.70
CA LYS A 232 19.94 -7.99 -18.09
C LYS A 232 20.98 -8.63 -19.00
N SER A 233 20.69 -9.82 -19.50
CA SER A 233 21.42 -10.39 -20.64
C SER A 233 21.29 -9.41 -21.82
N LYS A 234 22.42 -9.09 -22.48
CA LYS A 234 22.43 -8.30 -23.72
C LYS A 234 21.77 -9.05 -24.88
N GLN A 235 21.58 -10.36 -24.77
CA GLN A 235 20.96 -11.18 -25.81
C GLN A 235 19.43 -11.17 -25.71
N LYS A 236 18.76 -11.20 -26.86
CA LYS A 236 17.30 -11.29 -26.93
C LYS A 236 16.86 -12.64 -26.37
N ASP A 237 15.82 -12.63 -25.53
CA ASP A 237 15.29 -13.83 -24.85
C ASP A 237 14.97 -14.99 -25.81
N ARG A 238 14.52 -14.70 -27.04
CA ARG A 238 14.28 -15.73 -28.09
C ARG A 238 15.53 -16.47 -28.52
N GLU A 239 16.68 -15.80 -28.55
CA GLU A 239 17.95 -16.40 -28.97
C GLU A 239 18.49 -17.35 -27.89
N ILE A 240 18.31 -16.97 -26.62
CA ILE A 240 18.66 -17.79 -25.46
C ILE A 240 17.83 -19.08 -25.45
N VAL A 241 16.50 -18.96 -25.65
CA VAL A 241 15.60 -20.12 -25.77
C VAL A 241 16.05 -21.03 -26.91
N ARG A 242 16.26 -20.49 -28.12
CA ARG A 242 16.64 -21.29 -29.28
C ARG A 242 17.96 -22.04 -29.09
N ARG A 243 18.97 -21.40 -28.47
CA ARG A 243 20.25 -22.07 -28.17
C ARG A 243 20.08 -23.16 -27.10
N SER A 244 19.29 -22.90 -26.06
CA SER A 244 19.01 -23.87 -25.02
C SER A 244 18.28 -25.10 -25.58
N ASP A 245 17.24 -24.90 -26.39
CA ASP A 245 16.48 -25.97 -27.02
C ASP A 245 17.35 -26.76 -28.00
N SER A 246 18.18 -26.08 -28.80
CA SER A 246 19.12 -26.74 -29.72
C SER A 246 20.12 -27.62 -28.98
N ASN A 247 20.67 -27.14 -27.86
CA ASN A 247 21.61 -27.92 -27.04
C ASN A 247 20.92 -29.10 -26.35
N LEU A 248 19.69 -28.90 -25.86
CA LEU A 248 18.89 -29.97 -25.26
C LEU A 248 18.57 -31.05 -26.30
N PHE A 249 18.16 -30.65 -27.51
CA PHE A 249 17.87 -31.59 -28.59
C PHE A 249 19.11 -32.38 -29.02
N ALA A 250 20.27 -31.73 -29.14
CA ALA A 250 21.53 -32.43 -29.43
C ALA A 250 21.86 -33.48 -28.37
N ARG A 251 21.67 -33.15 -27.08
CA ARG A 251 21.86 -34.10 -25.98
C ARG A 251 20.85 -35.25 -26.03
N LEU A 252 19.59 -34.96 -26.34
CA LEU A 252 18.54 -35.97 -26.49
C LEU A 252 18.87 -37.00 -27.58
N VAL A 253 19.33 -36.53 -28.75
CA VAL A 253 19.74 -37.42 -29.84
C VAL A 253 20.92 -38.30 -29.44
N LEU A 254 21.92 -37.74 -28.74
CA LEU A 254 23.06 -38.50 -28.23
C LEU A 254 22.62 -39.57 -27.22
N ILE A 255 21.73 -39.22 -26.28
CA ILE A 255 21.22 -40.15 -25.26
C ILE A 255 20.38 -41.25 -25.92
N GLY A 256 19.45 -40.90 -26.80
CA GLY A 256 18.61 -41.87 -27.53
C GLY A 256 19.44 -42.89 -28.31
N ASN A 257 20.55 -42.45 -28.92
CA ASN A 257 21.49 -43.35 -29.61
C ASN A 257 22.32 -44.22 -28.66
N SER A 258 22.71 -43.71 -27.48
CA SER A 258 23.56 -44.43 -26.52
C SER A 258 22.81 -45.40 -25.60
N GLN A 259 21.53 -45.14 -25.30
CA GLN A 259 20.76 -45.86 -24.29
C GLN A 259 19.53 -46.60 -24.85
N HIS A 260 19.33 -46.63 -26.18
CA HIS A 260 18.16 -47.22 -26.84
C HIS A 260 16.81 -46.73 -26.28
N VAL A 261 16.76 -45.48 -25.81
CA VAL A 261 15.52 -44.85 -25.34
C VAL A 261 14.80 -44.26 -26.54
N ASP A 262 13.50 -44.53 -26.68
CA ASP A 262 12.70 -43.97 -27.77
C ASP A 262 12.63 -42.44 -27.65
N ILE A 263 13.14 -41.77 -28.67
CA ILE A 263 13.15 -40.31 -28.80
C ILE A 263 11.72 -39.74 -28.69
N ARG A 264 10.70 -40.48 -29.16
CA ARG A 264 9.29 -40.05 -29.07
C ARG A 264 8.81 -39.90 -27.63
N GLU A 265 9.25 -40.76 -26.72
CA GLU A 265 8.91 -40.65 -25.30
C GLU A 265 9.72 -39.55 -24.61
N MET A 266 10.98 -39.35 -25.01
CA MET A 266 11.84 -38.29 -24.42
C MET A 266 11.32 -36.87 -24.68
N ILE A 267 10.72 -36.60 -25.86
CA ILE A 267 10.21 -35.27 -26.22
C ILE A 267 8.82 -34.96 -25.64
N LYS A 268 8.17 -35.94 -24.99
CA LYS A 268 6.82 -35.80 -24.42
C LYS A 268 6.80 -34.92 -23.17
N TYR A 269 7.94 -34.82 -22.48
CA TYR A 269 8.07 -34.06 -21.23
C TYR A 269 9.00 -32.86 -21.42
N SER A 270 8.74 -31.78 -20.68
CA SER A 270 9.65 -30.64 -20.62
C SER A 270 10.89 -31.04 -19.81
N LEU A 271 12.02 -31.23 -20.48
CA LEU A 271 13.30 -31.57 -19.86
C LEU A 271 14.13 -30.34 -19.43
N GLY A 272 13.59 -29.15 -19.62
CA GLY A 272 14.14 -27.91 -19.06
C GLY A 272 13.90 -27.82 -17.55
N PRO A 273 14.70 -27.00 -16.83
CA PRO A 273 14.55 -26.81 -15.38
C PRO A 273 13.17 -26.24 -15.00
N VAL A 274 12.52 -25.54 -15.93
CA VAL A 274 11.13 -25.09 -15.82
C VAL A 274 10.44 -25.19 -17.18
N PRO A 275 9.14 -25.52 -17.24
CA PRO A 275 8.39 -25.48 -18.50
C PRO A 275 8.29 -24.05 -19.03
N LEU A 276 8.74 -23.81 -20.27
CA LEU A 276 8.67 -22.49 -20.90
C LEU A 276 7.25 -21.98 -21.17
N SER A 277 6.24 -22.87 -21.05
CA SER A 277 4.82 -22.51 -21.04
C SER A 277 4.39 -21.76 -19.77
N LEU A 278 5.08 -22.01 -18.66
CA LEU A 278 4.77 -21.44 -17.34
C LEU A 278 5.81 -20.44 -16.87
N ALA A 279 7.02 -20.49 -17.42
CA ALA A 279 8.15 -19.66 -17.00
C ALA A 279 8.91 -19.10 -18.21
N THR A 280 9.54 -17.96 -17.99
CA THR A 280 10.49 -17.37 -18.94
C THR A 280 11.82 -18.13 -18.93
N CYS A 281 12.64 -17.95 -19.98
CA CYS A 281 14.01 -18.49 -20.05
C CYS A 281 14.94 -18.05 -18.91
N LYS A 282 14.51 -17.09 -18.08
CA LYS A 282 15.23 -16.56 -16.92
C LYS A 282 14.74 -17.16 -15.59
N GLY A 283 13.87 -18.18 -15.63
CA GLY A 283 13.37 -18.88 -14.45
C GLY A 283 12.23 -18.18 -13.69
N THR A 284 11.79 -17.00 -14.13
CA THR A 284 10.60 -16.34 -13.55
C THR A 284 9.32 -16.80 -14.22
N LEU A 285 8.21 -16.88 -13.45
CA LEU A 285 6.88 -17.19 -13.99
C LEU A 285 6.50 -16.25 -15.14
N ALA A 286 5.92 -16.84 -16.19
CA ALA A 286 5.36 -16.12 -17.31
C ALA A 286 4.17 -15.29 -16.82
N LYS A 287 4.32 -13.97 -16.83
CA LYS A 287 3.26 -13.04 -16.42
C LYS A 287 2.53 -12.53 -17.65
N THR A 288 1.21 -12.59 -17.62
CA THR A 288 0.33 -11.93 -18.60
C THR A 288 -0.58 -10.96 -17.86
N SER A 289 -0.95 -9.85 -18.53
CA SER A 289 -1.96 -8.94 -17.97
C SER A 289 -3.29 -9.67 -17.85
N LYS A 290 -3.98 -9.54 -16.71
CA LYS A 290 -5.31 -10.11 -16.49
C LYS A 290 -6.29 -9.75 -17.63
N SER A 291 -6.18 -8.54 -18.19
CA SER A 291 -7.00 -8.09 -19.32
C SER A 291 -6.83 -8.94 -20.58
N LYS A 292 -5.63 -9.48 -20.85
CA LYS A 292 -5.41 -10.34 -22.03
C LYS A 292 -6.09 -11.70 -21.91
N ILE A 293 -6.27 -12.21 -20.69
CA ILE A 293 -7.02 -13.45 -20.46
C ILE A 293 -8.49 -13.22 -20.83
N MET A 294 -9.05 -12.07 -20.47
CA MET A 294 -10.42 -11.71 -20.83
C MET A 294 -10.59 -11.67 -22.36
N HIS A 295 -9.70 -10.99 -23.07
CA HIS A 295 -9.73 -10.97 -24.55
C HIS A 295 -9.53 -12.34 -25.19
N PHE A 296 -8.70 -13.20 -24.59
CA PHE A 296 -8.55 -14.57 -25.08
C PHE A 296 -9.84 -15.36 -24.89
N LEU A 297 -10.50 -15.24 -23.73
CA LEU A 297 -11.79 -15.88 -23.48
C LEU A 297 -12.88 -15.35 -24.42
N GLU A 298 -12.94 -14.04 -24.65
CA GLU A 298 -13.85 -13.41 -25.62
C GLU A 298 -13.63 -13.93 -27.05
N GLY A 299 -12.39 -14.28 -27.42
CA GLY A 299 -12.08 -14.84 -28.74
C GLY A 299 -12.38 -16.34 -28.88
N VAL A 300 -12.44 -17.08 -27.78
CA VAL A 300 -12.70 -18.54 -27.75
C VAL A 300 -14.17 -18.84 -27.52
N VAL A 301 -14.87 -18.00 -26.78
CA VAL A 301 -16.31 -18.10 -26.55
C VAL A 301 -17.02 -17.40 -27.71
N GLY A 302 -17.71 -18.17 -28.56
CA GLY A 302 -18.60 -17.60 -29.57
C GLY A 302 -19.68 -16.71 -28.93
N PRO A 303 -20.31 -15.78 -29.69
CA PRO A 303 -21.38 -14.95 -29.17
C PRO A 303 -22.42 -15.84 -28.47
N SER A 304 -22.75 -15.45 -27.25
CA SER A 304 -23.52 -16.18 -26.24
C SER A 304 -24.57 -17.13 -26.80
N VAL A 305 -24.65 -18.32 -26.20
CA VAL A 305 -25.84 -19.18 -26.18
C VAL A 305 -27.05 -18.28 -26.03
N HIS A 306 -27.85 -18.15 -27.09
CA HIS A 306 -29.21 -17.64 -26.95
C HIS A 306 -29.88 -18.58 -25.93
N CYS A 307 -30.23 -18.07 -24.75
CA CYS A 307 -31.12 -18.81 -23.86
C CYS A 307 -32.48 -18.86 -24.55
N VAL A 308 -32.71 -19.91 -25.34
CA VAL A 308 -33.92 -20.05 -26.16
C VAL A 308 -35.17 -20.24 -25.29
N ASP A 309 -35.02 -20.75 -24.07
CA ASP A 309 -36.14 -21.06 -23.19
C ASP A 309 -35.87 -20.59 -21.75
N ILE A 310 -36.28 -19.36 -21.44
CA ILE A 310 -36.22 -18.82 -20.07
C ILE A 310 -37.55 -19.13 -19.40
N PRO A 311 -37.57 -19.88 -18.28
CA PRO A 311 -38.81 -20.21 -17.57
C PRO A 311 -39.58 -18.95 -17.16
N ALA A 312 -40.91 -18.99 -17.25
CA ALA A 312 -41.78 -17.85 -16.93
C ALA A 312 -41.64 -17.31 -15.49
N GLU A 313 -41.04 -18.09 -14.58
CA GLU A 313 -40.78 -17.73 -13.18
C GLU A 313 -39.32 -17.35 -12.90
N ALA A 314 -38.48 -17.17 -13.92
CA ALA A 314 -37.08 -16.83 -13.74
C ALA A 314 -36.89 -15.34 -13.39
N ALA A 315 -36.01 -15.07 -12.41
CA ALA A 315 -35.57 -13.72 -12.08
C ALA A 315 -34.28 -13.38 -12.85
N TRP A 316 -34.29 -12.24 -13.55
CA TRP A 316 -33.11 -11.72 -14.22
C TRP A 316 -32.27 -10.87 -13.27
N VAL A 317 -31.01 -11.22 -13.12
CA VAL A 317 -30.02 -10.39 -12.43
C VAL A 317 -29.10 -9.80 -13.48
N ILE A 318 -29.15 -8.48 -13.63
CA ILE A 318 -28.36 -7.75 -14.61
C ILE A 318 -27.37 -6.85 -13.87
N ASP A 319 -26.09 -6.94 -14.24
CA ASP A 319 -25.06 -6.03 -13.75
C ASP A 319 -25.19 -4.66 -14.46
N GLY A 320 -25.85 -3.72 -13.79
CA GLY A 320 -26.03 -2.36 -14.32
C GLY A 320 -24.72 -1.59 -14.50
N MET A 321 -23.66 -1.92 -13.75
CA MET A 321 -22.36 -1.26 -13.90
C MET A 321 -21.64 -1.71 -15.17
N ALA A 322 -21.79 -2.98 -15.54
CA ALA A 322 -21.29 -3.49 -16.82
C ALA A 322 -21.94 -2.77 -18.01
N LEU A 323 -23.26 -2.55 -17.97
CA LEU A 323 -23.98 -1.80 -19.02
C LEU A 323 -23.52 -0.34 -19.12
N LEU A 324 -23.28 0.32 -17.98
CA LEU A 324 -22.72 1.67 -17.96
C LEU A 324 -21.31 1.73 -18.55
N GLN A 325 -20.48 0.71 -18.31
CA GLN A 325 -19.12 0.64 -18.84
C GLN A 325 -19.07 0.33 -20.34
N GLN A 326 -20.12 -0.30 -20.90
CA GLN A 326 -20.26 -0.49 -22.35
C GLN A 326 -20.57 0.80 -23.10
N LEU A 327 -21.01 1.86 -22.42
CA LEU A 327 -21.27 3.17 -23.03
C LEU A 327 -19.95 3.81 -23.43
N GLN A 328 -19.55 3.65 -24.69
CA GLN A 328 -18.34 4.28 -25.22
C GLN A 328 -18.42 5.81 -25.16
N ASN A 329 -19.62 6.38 -25.31
CA ASN A 329 -19.89 7.82 -25.25
C ASN A 329 -21.11 8.09 -24.36
N PRO A 330 -20.93 8.20 -23.03
CA PRO A 330 -22.06 8.43 -22.12
C PRO A 330 -22.62 9.84 -22.33
N PRO A 331 -23.96 10.01 -22.34
CA PRO A 331 -24.60 11.32 -22.40
C PRO A 331 -24.17 12.27 -21.28
N SER A 332 -24.19 13.58 -21.54
CA SER A 332 -23.69 14.62 -20.62
C SER A 332 -24.51 14.78 -19.33
N THR A 333 -25.73 14.25 -19.27
CA THR A 333 -26.61 14.36 -18.11
C THR A 333 -27.05 12.99 -17.61
N PHE A 334 -27.14 12.86 -16.28
CA PHE A 334 -27.55 11.63 -15.62
C PHE A 334 -28.91 11.10 -16.12
N GLY A 335 -29.89 11.99 -16.36
CA GLY A 335 -31.20 11.59 -16.87
C GLY A 335 -31.15 10.94 -18.26
N LEU A 336 -30.26 11.42 -19.13
CA LEU A 336 -30.07 10.82 -20.46
C LEU A 336 -29.33 9.48 -20.38
N VAL A 337 -28.33 9.38 -19.50
CA VAL A 337 -27.64 8.11 -19.21
C VAL A 337 -28.64 7.06 -18.69
N ALA A 338 -29.46 7.43 -17.69
CA ALA A 338 -30.46 6.53 -17.12
C ALA A 338 -31.48 6.06 -18.17
N LYS A 339 -31.95 6.96 -19.03
CA LYS A 339 -32.87 6.62 -20.14
C LYS A 339 -32.21 5.70 -21.17
N HIS A 340 -30.92 5.90 -21.45
CA HIS A 340 -30.17 5.08 -22.39
C HIS A 340 -29.95 3.66 -21.86
N VAL A 341 -29.50 3.53 -20.60
CA VAL A 341 -29.33 2.23 -19.93
C VAL A 341 -30.68 1.51 -19.81
N LEU A 342 -31.76 2.21 -19.47
CA LEU A 342 -33.11 1.63 -19.41
C LEU A 342 -33.55 1.08 -20.77
N ARG A 343 -33.26 1.78 -21.87
CA ARG A 343 -33.54 1.27 -23.22
C ARG A 343 -32.72 0.02 -23.56
N MET A 344 -31.45 -0.02 -23.18
CA MET A 344 -30.63 -1.22 -23.35
C MET A 344 -31.23 -2.41 -22.60
N LEU A 345 -31.68 -2.21 -21.36
CA LEU A 345 -32.34 -3.24 -20.55
C LEU A 345 -33.65 -3.74 -21.16
N LEU A 346 -34.46 -2.85 -21.75
CA LEU A 346 -35.73 -3.22 -22.37
C LEU A 346 -35.55 -3.96 -23.70
N ASN A 347 -34.50 -3.63 -24.46
CA ASN A 347 -34.19 -4.28 -25.73
C ASN A 347 -33.53 -5.67 -25.56
N PHE A 348 -33.12 -6.05 -24.34
CA PHE A 348 -32.64 -7.40 -24.04
C PHE A 348 -33.73 -8.47 -24.15
N ASN A 349 -35.02 -8.07 -24.17
CA ASN A 349 -36.20 -8.95 -24.21
C ASN A 349 -36.82 -9.11 -25.62
N SER A 350 -36.19 -8.60 -26.69
CA SER A 350 -36.74 -8.64 -28.07
C SER A 350 -36.04 -9.65 -28.96
#